data_AF-A0A5E4NH30-F1
#
_entry.id   AF-A0A5E4NH30-F1
#
_cell.length_a   1.000
_cell.length_b   1.000
_cell.length_c   1.000
_cell.angle_alpha   90.00
_cell.angle_beta   90.00
_cell.angle_gamma   90.00
#
_symmetry.space_group_name_H-M   'P 1'
#
loop_
_entity.id
_entity.type
_entity.pdbx_description
1 polymer ?
#
loop_
_entity_poly.entity_id
_entity_poly.type
_entity_poly.pdbx_seq_one_letter_code
_entity_poly.pdbx_strand_id
1 'polypeptide(L)' 'MTATNGFIIGDGSWNLQVYVSDLQVERTLRVKGDLHIGGVMLRLVEDLAFSGAECTRKWRLNSKPKPIPTHPQH' A
#
# COMPACT_ATOMS: atom_id res chain seq x y z
N MET A 1 23.67 3.96 12.14
CA MET A 1 23.43 5.29 11.55
C MET A 1 23.13 6.25 12.69
N THR A 2 23.93 7.31 12.76
CA THR A 2 24.14 8.20 13.91
C THR A 2 23.01 9.21 14.10
N ALA A 3 22.79 9.58 15.37
CA ALA A 3 21.73 10.46 15.84
C ALA A 3 21.98 11.94 15.50
N THR A 4 20.91 12.67 15.14
CA THR A 4 20.97 14.14 15.00
C THR A 4 20.81 14.86 16.36
N ASN A 5 20.63 14.15 17.47
CA ASN A 5 20.53 14.76 18.82
C ASN A 5 20.72 13.78 20.00
N GLY A 6 21.46 12.68 19.84
CA GLY A 6 21.88 11.81 20.96
C GLY A 6 20.77 11.03 21.69
N PHE A 7 19.49 11.18 21.32
CA PHE A 7 18.41 10.35 21.85
C PHE A 7 17.90 9.42 20.76
N ILE A 8 18.21 8.13 20.86
CA ILE A 8 17.55 7.11 20.03
C ILE A 8 16.13 6.95 20.60
N ILE A 9 15.18 7.71 20.06
CA ILE A 9 13.75 7.52 20.34
C ILE A 9 13.32 6.23 19.60
N GLY A 10 13.59 5.07 20.21
CA GLY A 10 13.15 3.76 19.71
C GLY A 10 13.95 3.19 18.53
N ASP A 11 13.50 2.05 18.01
CA ASP A 11 14.16 1.22 16.98
C ASP A 11 14.11 1.81 15.55
N GLY A 12 13.98 3.14 15.43
CA GLY A 12 13.83 3.85 14.16
C GLY A 12 12.46 3.67 13.50
N SER A 13 11.47 3.15 14.24
CA SER A 13 10.13 2.89 13.74
C SER A 13 9.15 4.03 14.07
N TRP A 14 8.23 4.31 13.14
CA TRP A 14 7.23 5.36 13.26
C TRP A 14 5.84 4.86 12.80
N ASN A 15 4.78 5.54 13.25
CA ASN A 15 3.41 5.20 12.92
C ASN A 15 2.98 5.96 11.66
N LEU A 16 2.76 5.24 10.57
CA LEU A 16 2.23 5.78 9.32
C LEU A 16 0.71 5.62 9.30
N GLN A 17 -0.02 6.74 9.25
CA GLN A 17 -1.47 6.74 9.05
C GLN A 17 -1.79 6.72 7.55
N VAL A 18 -2.66 5.80 7.15
CA VAL A 18 -3.08 5.59 5.77
C VAL A 18 -4.59 5.60 5.70
N TYR A 19 -5.16 6.53 4.94
CA TYR A 19 -6.58 6.57 4.64
C TYR A 19 -6.86 5.91 3.29
N VAL A 20 -7.60 4.80 3.30
CA VAL A 20 -7.99 4.07 2.09
C VAL A 20 -9.35 4.55 1.64
N SER A 21 -9.37 5.47 0.67
CA SER A 21 -10.58 6.18 0.26
C SER A 21 -11.68 5.27 -0.29
N ASP A 22 -11.32 4.21 -1.01
CA ASP A 22 -12.29 3.26 -1.59
C ASP A 22 -13.07 2.47 -0.52
N LEU A 23 -12.43 2.26 0.63
CA LEU A 23 -12.99 1.54 1.77
C LEU A 23 -13.42 2.47 2.92
N GLN A 24 -13.19 3.78 2.78
CA GLN A 24 -13.42 4.80 3.82
C GLN A 24 -12.87 4.42 5.19
N VAL A 25 -11.70 3.75 5.21
CA VAL A 25 -11.08 3.24 6.43
C VAL A 25 -9.71 3.84 6.63
N GLU A 26 -9.40 4.16 7.87
CA GLU A 26 -8.08 4.62 8.30
C GLU A 26 -7.33 3.46 8.97
N ARG A 27 -6.05 3.26 8.58
CA ARG A 27 -5.16 2.26 9.14
C ARG A 27 -3.87 2.90 9.63
N THR A 28 -3.36 2.42 10.76
CA THR A 28 -2.06 2.86 11.30
C THR A 28 -1.06 1.71 11.21
N LEU A 29 0.01 1.89 10.45
CA LEU A 29 1.06 0.91 10.24
C LEU A 29 2.36 1.33 10.93
N ARG A 30 2.97 0.43 11.72
CA ARG A 30 4.31 0.64 12.28
C ARG A 30 5.35 0.29 11.20
N VAL A 31 6.07 1.30 10.71
CA VAL A 31 7.05 1.18 9.61
C VAL A 31 8.42 1.67 10.05
N LYS A 32 9.46 1.27 9.31
CA LYS A 32 10.83 1.78 9.45
C LYS A 32 11.27 2.49 8.17
N GLY A 33 12.29 3.34 8.27
CA GLY A 33 12.82 4.08 7.12
C GLY A 33 13.42 3.19 6.02
N ASP A 34 13.80 1.95 6.33
CA ASP A 34 14.29 0.95 5.38
C ASP A 34 13.18 0.15 4.67
N LEU A 35 11.92 0.29 5.09
CA LEU A 35 10.81 -0.44 4.47
C LEU A 35 10.42 0.22 3.14
N HIS A 36 10.59 -0.51 2.04
CA HIS A 36 10.19 -0.06 0.71
C HIS A 36 8.66 0.12 0.61
N ILE A 37 8.22 1.04 -0.27
CA ILE A 37 6.80 1.33 -0.48
C ILE A 37 5.98 0.09 -0.87
N GLY A 38 6.56 -0.83 -1.63
CA GLY A 38 5.92 -2.11 -1.97
C GLY A 38 5.62 -2.97 -0.73
N GLY A 39 6.53 -3.00 0.24
CA GLY A 39 6.33 -3.71 1.51
C GLY A 39 5.26 -3.06 2.40
N VAL A 40 5.15 -1.72 2.37
CA VAL A 40 4.06 -1.00 3.04
C VAL A 40 2.71 -1.40 2.44
N MET A 41 2.61 -1.47 1.10
CA MET A 41 1.37 -1.85 0.42
C MET A 41 0.95 -3.28 0.72
N LEU A 42 1.89 -4.23 0.80
CA LEU A 42 1.58 -5.62 1.16
C LEU A 42 1.02 -5.72 2.58
N ARG A 43 1.67 -5.05 3.55
CA ARG A 43 1.19 -4.99 4.94
C ARG A 43 -0.18 -4.34 5.05
N LEU A 44 -0.42 -3.28 4.30
CA LEU A 44 -1.73 -2.64 4.24
C LEU A 44 -2.80 -3.59 3.70
N VAL A 45 -2.48 -4.35 2.63
CA VAL A 45 -3.39 -5.35 2.07
C VAL A 45 -3.67 -6.47 3.06
N GLU A 46 -2.66 -7.01 3.76
CA GLU A 46 -2.83 -8.04 4.78
C GLU A 46 -3.73 -7.57 5.94
N ASP A 47 -3.52 -6.34 6.42
CA ASP A 47 -4.31 -5.71 7.49
C ASP A 47 -5.78 -5.47 7.07
N LEU A 48 -6.02 -5.22 5.78
CA LEU A 48 -7.36 -5.04 5.20
C LEU A 48 -8.00 -6.36 4.74
N ALA A 49 -7.21 -7.41 4.49
CA ALA A 49 -7.66 -8.66 3.87
C ALA A 49 -8.58 -9.50 4.79
N PHE A 50 -8.61 -9.24 6.10
CA PHE A 50 -9.65 -9.80 6.98
C PHE A 50 -11.05 -9.23 6.71
N SER A 51 -11.18 -8.16 5.90
CA SER A 51 -12.46 -7.53 5.55
C SER A 51 -12.72 -7.42 4.04
N GLY A 52 -11.79 -7.82 3.15
CA GLY A 52 -11.74 -7.26 1.80
C GLY A 52 -11.36 -8.20 0.66
N ALA A 53 -12.12 -9.27 0.41
CA ALA A 53 -12.00 -10.04 -0.83
C ALA A 53 -12.38 -9.23 -2.12
N GLU A 54 -12.87 -8.00 -1.95
CA GLU A 54 -13.33 -7.13 -3.03
C GLU A 54 -12.22 -6.20 -3.59
N CYS A 55 -11.35 -5.63 -2.75
CA CYS A 55 -10.26 -4.75 -3.22
C CYS A 55 -9.22 -5.47 -4.09
N THR A 56 -8.88 -6.72 -3.77
CA THR A 56 -7.99 -7.55 -4.61
C THR A 56 -8.61 -7.84 -5.98
N ARG A 57 -9.94 -8.02 -6.05
CA ARG A 57 -10.66 -8.18 -7.33
C ARG A 57 -10.65 -6.88 -8.13
N LYS A 58 -10.91 -5.73 -7.49
CA LYS A 58 -10.95 -4.42 -8.16
C LYS A 58 -9.59 -4.01 -8.72
N TRP A 59 -8.50 -4.18 -7.97
CA TRP A 59 -7.15 -3.90 -8.47
C TRP A 59 -6.76 -4.84 -9.61
N ARG A 60 -7.04 -6.15 -9.49
CA ARG A 60 -6.79 -7.11 -10.58
C ARG A 60 -7.57 -6.78 -11.85
N LEU A 61 -8.78 -6.24 -11.76
CA LEU A 61 -9.58 -5.85 -12.92
C LEU A 61 -9.06 -4.55 -13.57
N ASN A 62 -8.72 -3.54 -12.76
CA ASN A 62 -8.21 -2.26 -13.28
C ASN A 62 -6.78 -2.34 -13.83
N SER A 63 -6.00 -3.34 -13.42
CA SER A 63 -4.66 -3.59 -13.94
C SER A 63 -4.63 -4.47 -15.19
N LYS A 64 -5.76 -4.97 -15.70
CA LYS A 64 -5.77 -5.71 -16.98
C LYS A 64 -5.60 -4.72 -18.15
N PRO A 65 -4.68 -4.98 -19.09
CA PRO A 65 -4.56 -4.16 -20.29
C PRO A 65 -5.87 -4.21 -21.07
N LYS A 66 -6.44 -3.04 -21.40
CA LYS A 66 -7.59 -2.97 -22.31
C LYS A 66 -7.18 -3.53 -23.67
N PRO A 67 -8.00 -4.36 -24.33
CA PRO A 67 -7.71 -4.81 -25.68
C PRO A 67 -7.58 -3.60 -26.60
N ILE A 68 -6.52 -3.59 -27.40
CA ILE A 68 -6.26 -2.55 -28.39
C ILE A 68 -7.36 -2.66 -29.46
N PRO A 69 -8.08 -1.58 -29.80
CA PRO A 69 -9.05 -1.63 -30.87
C PRO A 69 -8.33 -1.95 -32.18
N THR A 70 -8.51 -3.17 -32.69
CA THR A 70 -8.04 -3.51 -34.04
C THR A 70 -9.00 -2.86 -35.02
N HIS A 71 -8.57 -1.78 -35.65
CA HIS A 71 -9.29 -1.18 -36.78
C HIS A 71 -9.36 -2.23 -37.90
N PRO A 72 -10.56 -2.56 -38.44
CA PRO A 72 -10.64 -3.43 -39.59
C PRO A 72 -9.94 -2.75 -40.77
N GLN A 73 -8.83 -3.32 -41.21
CA GLN A 73 -8.19 -2.95 -42.47
C GLN A 73 -9.11 -3.48 -43.57
N HIS A 74 -9.76 -2.55 -44.28
CA HIS A 74 -10.56 -2.82 -45.48
C HIS A 74 -9.64 -2.93 -46.70
#